data_AF-A0A0K1DZ12-F1
#
_entry.id   AF-A0A0K1DZ12-F1
#
_cell.length_a   1.000
_cell.length_b   1.000
_cell.length_c   1.000
_cell.angle_alpha   90.00
_cell.angle_beta   90.00
_cell.angle_gamma   90.00
#
_symmetry.space_group_name_H-M   'P 1'
#
loop_
_entity.id
_entity.type
_entity.pdbx_description
1 polymer ?
#
loop_
_entity_poly.entity_id
_entity_poly.type
_entity_poly.pdbx_seq_one_letter_code
_entity_poly.pdbx_strand_id
1 'polypeptide(L)'
;MCTTFLYLTGGGLVGDVSSIAYDAVKMAVEHVLGKIREGKKLSTEDVLVLYLGTIVSDLKEIRADIARLDHRIDETNKRIDDVVKSLSARIDETNKRIDDLAKRIDAVQTTLLEIQKLLLELVRHIGSAKSASQL
;
A
#
# COMPACT_ATOMS: atom_id res chain seq x y z
N MET A 1 -5.66 -9.57 7.22
CA MET A 1 -5.64 -9.97 5.81
C MET A 1 -4.32 -10.67 5.56
N CYS A 2 -4.36 -12.01 5.50
CA CYS A 2 -3.18 -12.88 5.42
C CYS A 2 -3.30 -13.68 4.11
N THR A 3 -2.89 -13.08 3.00
CA THR A 3 -2.90 -13.72 1.67
C THR A 3 -1.50 -14.07 1.17
N THR A 4 -0.44 -13.78 1.94
CA THR A 4 0.95 -14.04 1.53
C THR A 4 1.47 -15.42 1.97
N PHE A 5 0.73 -16.20 2.75
CA PHE A 5 1.24 -17.42 3.40
C PHE A 5 1.33 -18.68 2.51
N LEU A 6 1.12 -18.59 1.19
CA LEU A 6 0.99 -19.78 0.33
C LEU A 6 2.16 -20.09 -0.62
N TYR A 7 3.27 -19.34 -0.60
CA TYR A 7 4.36 -19.56 -1.58
C TYR A 7 5.70 -20.10 -1.05
N LEU A 8 5.86 -20.40 0.25
CA LEU A 8 7.19 -20.60 0.84
C LEU A 8 7.49 -21.96 1.48
N THR A 9 6.76 -23.03 1.11
CA THR A 9 7.03 -24.38 1.65
C THR A 9 7.28 -25.45 0.57
N GLY A 10 7.98 -25.09 -0.51
CA GLY A 10 8.41 -26.04 -1.55
C GLY A 10 9.85 -25.90 -2.06
N GLY A 11 10.63 -24.93 -1.55
CA GLY A 11 11.86 -24.46 -2.22
C GLY A 11 13.12 -25.34 -2.11
N GLY A 12 13.20 -26.26 -1.14
CA GLY A 12 14.45 -26.96 -0.84
C GLY A 12 14.92 -27.92 -1.93
N LEU A 13 14.04 -28.81 -2.39
CA LEU A 13 14.38 -29.83 -3.40
C LEU A 13 14.41 -29.28 -4.84
N VAL A 14 13.66 -28.20 -5.12
CA VAL A 14 13.56 -27.61 -6.47
C VAL A 14 14.70 -26.63 -6.75
N GLY A 15 15.25 -26.00 -5.72
CA GLY A 15 16.40 -25.08 -5.82
C GLY A 15 17.68 -25.79 -6.28
N ASP A 16 17.98 -26.95 -5.69
CA ASP A 16 19.20 -27.72 -5.97
C ASP A 16 19.19 -28.34 -7.37
N VAL A 17 18.03 -28.80 -7.83
CA VAL A 17 17.90 -29.34 -9.20
C VAL A 17 18.01 -28.22 -10.24
N SER A 18 17.52 -27.01 -9.92
CA SER A 18 17.59 -25.86 -10.83
C SER A 18 19.03 -25.38 -11.04
N SER A 19 19.84 -25.29 -9.96
CA SER A 19 21.24 -24.85 -10.06
C SER A 19 22.09 -25.84 -10.86
N ILE A 20 21.93 -27.14 -10.60
CA ILE A 20 22.63 -28.21 -11.33
C ILE A 20 22.25 -28.18 -12.81
N ALA A 21 20.97 -27.98 -13.14
CA ALA A 21 20.53 -27.87 -14.53
C ALA A 21 21.09 -26.64 -15.25
N TYR A 22 21.13 -25.48 -14.58
CA TYR A 22 21.73 -24.26 -15.13
C TYR A 22 23.23 -24.44 -15.42
N ASP A 23 23.96 -25.03 -14.50
CA ASP A 23 25.40 -25.29 -14.67
C ASP A 23 25.68 -26.31 -15.78
N ALA A 24 24.85 -27.35 -15.91
CA ALA A 24 24.94 -28.32 -16.99
C ALA A 24 24.72 -27.68 -18.37
N VAL A 25 23.68 -26.84 -18.50
CA VAL A 25 23.43 -26.11 -19.76
C VAL A 25 24.56 -25.12 -20.06
N LYS A 26 25.06 -24.41 -19.05
CA LYS A 26 26.20 -23.49 -19.21
C LYS A 26 27.43 -24.21 -19.73
N MET A 27 27.78 -25.35 -19.14
CA MET A 27 28.93 -26.16 -19.55
C MET A 27 28.77 -26.68 -20.98
N ALA A 28 27.56 -27.12 -21.34
CA ALA A 28 27.27 -27.55 -22.71
C ALA A 28 27.41 -26.39 -23.71
N VAL A 29 26.91 -25.20 -23.37
CA VAL A 29 27.07 -23.99 -24.19
C VAL A 29 28.53 -23.62 -24.37
N GLU A 30 29.34 -23.66 -23.30
CA GLU A 30 30.78 -23.37 -23.38
C GLU A 30 31.52 -24.33 -24.32
N HIS A 31 31.19 -25.62 -24.26
CA HIS A 31 31.73 -26.61 -25.19
C HIS A 31 31.34 -26.31 -26.65
N VAL A 32 30.08 -25.95 -26.91
CA VAL A 32 29.61 -25.57 -28.25
C VAL A 32 30.32 -24.30 -28.74
N LEU A 33 30.50 -23.30 -27.88
CA LEU A 33 31.27 -22.09 -28.20
C LEU A 33 32.73 -22.40 -28.52
N GLY A 34 33.32 -23.40 -27.87
CA GLY A 34 34.65 -23.93 -28.20
C GLY A 34 34.73 -24.47 -29.63
N LYS A 35 33.75 -25.32 -30.03
CA LYS A 35 33.65 -25.81 -31.41
C LYS A 35 33.54 -24.67 -32.43
N ILE A 36 32.75 -23.64 -32.12
CA ILE A 36 32.58 -22.46 -32.99
C ILE A 36 33.92 -21.73 -33.18
N ARG A 37 34.65 -21.49 -32.09
CA ARG A 37 35.96 -20.82 -32.12
C ARG A 37 37.00 -21.59 -32.94
N GLU A 38 36.94 -22.92 -32.89
CA GLU A 38 37.81 -23.81 -33.65
C GLU A 38 37.36 -24.01 -35.11
N GLY A 39 36.23 -23.41 -35.52
CA GLY A 39 35.67 -23.56 -36.88
C GLY A 39 35.11 -24.94 -37.17
N LYS A 40 34.78 -25.73 -36.13
CA LYS A 40 34.19 -27.07 -36.28
C LYS A 40 32.72 -26.96 -36.70
N LYS A 41 32.29 -27.90 -37.54
CA LYS A 41 30.88 -28.03 -37.94
C LYS A 41 30.04 -28.38 -36.71
N LEU A 42 28.97 -27.62 -36.50
CA LEU A 42 27.99 -27.86 -35.43
C LEU A 42 27.02 -28.99 -35.82
N SER A 43 26.67 -29.82 -34.85
CA SER A 43 25.58 -30.79 -34.97
C SER A 43 24.22 -30.14 -34.65
N THR A 44 23.12 -30.83 -34.92
CA THR A 44 21.77 -30.37 -34.57
C THR A 44 21.62 -30.20 -33.05
N GLU A 45 22.24 -31.09 -32.26
CA GLU A 45 22.28 -31.00 -30.80
C GLU A 45 23.02 -29.76 -30.33
N ASP A 46 24.15 -29.41 -30.96
CA ASP A 46 24.90 -28.18 -30.61
C ASP A 46 24.02 -26.93 -30.82
N VAL A 47 23.22 -26.90 -31.89
CA VAL A 47 22.26 -25.81 -32.16
C VAL A 47 21.15 -25.77 -31.10
N LEU A 48 20.60 -26.92 -30.71
CA LEU A 48 19.60 -27.02 -29.63
C LEU A 48 20.15 -26.55 -28.28
N VAL A 49 21.41 -26.87 -27.96
CA VAL A 49 22.08 -26.40 -26.75
C VAL A 49 22.18 -24.88 -26.73
N LEU A 50 22.47 -24.24 -27.87
CA LEU A 50 22.49 -22.77 -27.95
C LEU A 50 21.11 -22.16 -27.69
N TYR A 51 20.04 -22.71 -28.25
CA TYR A 51 18.66 -22.27 -27.97
C TYR A 51 18.28 -22.47 -26.50
N LEU A 52 18.64 -23.61 -25.91
CA LEU A 52 18.42 -23.85 -24.47
C LEU A 52 19.21 -22.86 -23.62
N GLY A 53 20.44 -22.51 -24.05
CA GLY A 53 21.27 -21.50 -23.41
C GLY A 53 20.62 -20.12 -23.36
N THR A 54 20.02 -19.65 -24.47
CA THR A 54 19.32 -18.36 -24.49
C THR A 54 18.11 -18.37 -23.57
N ILE A 55 17.29 -19.43 -23.62
CA ILE A 55 16.11 -19.57 -22.75
C ILE A 55 16.52 -19.59 -21.28
N VAL A 56 17.57 -20.35 -20.91
CA VAL A 56 18.09 -20.40 -19.54
C VAL A 56 18.57 -19.02 -19.07
N SER A 57 19.24 -18.26 -19.95
CA SER A 57 19.68 -16.90 -19.64
C SER A 57 18.48 -15.99 -19.35
N ASP A 58 17.47 -15.99 -20.22
CA ASP A 58 16.25 -15.19 -20.05
C ASP A 58 15.51 -15.55 -18.75
N LEU A 59 15.42 -16.85 -18.43
CA LEU A 59 14.81 -17.33 -17.18
C LEU A 59 15.55 -16.82 -15.94
N LYS A 60 16.88 -16.70 -16.01
CA LYS A 60 17.69 -16.15 -14.92
C LYS A 60 17.44 -14.65 -14.74
N GLU A 61 17.35 -13.90 -15.84
CA GLU A 61 17.02 -12.47 -15.81
C GLU A 61 15.60 -12.23 -15.28
N ILE A 62 14.61 -12.98 -15.76
CA ILE A 62 13.22 -12.92 -15.28
C ILE A 62 13.17 -13.19 -13.77
N ARG A 63 13.91 -14.19 -13.27
CA ARG A 63 13.96 -14.49 -11.83
C ARG A 63 14.55 -13.32 -11.02
N ALA A 64 15.59 -12.66 -11.54
CA ALA A 64 16.18 -11.48 -10.91
C ALA A 64 15.21 -10.29 -10.89
N ASP A 65 14.45 -10.09 -11.98
CA ASP A 65 13.46 -9.04 -12.06
C ASP A 65 12.26 -9.29 -11.15
N ILE A 66 11.82 -10.55 -11.00
CA ILE A 66 10.81 -10.94 -9.99
C ILE A 66 11.28 -10.55 -8.60
N ALA A 67 12.52 -10.90 -8.22
CA ALA A 67 13.07 -10.54 -6.91
C ALA A 67 13.14 -9.01 -6.69
N ARG A 68 13.48 -8.26 -7.75
CA ARG A 68 13.50 -6.79 -7.72
C ARG A 68 12.11 -6.20 -7.56
N LEU A 69 11.11 -6.77 -8.25
CA LEU A 69 9.71 -6.35 -8.15
C LEU A 69 9.14 -6.67 -6.78
N ASP A 70 9.45 -7.82 -6.21
CA ASP A 70 9.04 -8.23 -4.87
C ASP A 70 9.51 -7.21 -3.82
N HIS A 71 10.80 -6.83 -3.88
CA HIS A 71 11.32 -5.77 -3.02
C HIS A 71 10.61 -4.41 -3.20
N ARG A 72 10.30 -4.03 -4.45
CA ARG A 72 9.54 -2.78 -4.71
C ARG A 72 8.12 -2.85 -4.19
N ILE A 73 7.49 -4.02 -4.23
CA ILE A 73 6.15 -4.25 -3.66
C ILE A 73 6.22 -4.08 -2.14
N ASP A 74 7.21 -4.68 -1.47
CA ASP A 74 7.41 -4.54 -0.03
C ASP A 74 7.63 -3.08 0.40
N GLU A 75 8.46 -2.34 -0.33
CA GLU A 75 8.67 -0.91 -0.06
C GLU A 75 7.37 -0.10 -0.25
N THR A 76 6.62 -0.41 -1.31
CA THR A 76 5.34 0.25 -1.60
C THR A 76 4.30 -0.05 -0.51
N ASN A 77 4.22 -1.31 -0.06
CA ASN A 77 3.35 -1.72 1.04
C ASN A 77 3.69 -0.98 2.33
N LYS A 78 4.98 -0.86 2.68
CA LYS A 78 5.42 -0.08 3.84
C LYS A 78 5.00 1.38 3.74
N ARG A 79 5.18 2.00 2.57
CA ARG A 79 4.74 3.39 2.34
C ARG A 79 3.22 3.54 2.46
N ILE A 80 2.45 2.55 2.01
CA ILE A 80 0.98 2.53 2.19
C ILE A 80 0.63 2.46 3.67
N ASP A 81 1.25 1.58 4.44
CA ASP A 81 1.01 1.45 5.89
C ASP A 81 1.30 2.76 6.64
N ASP A 82 2.39 3.44 6.29
CA ASP A 82 2.76 4.73 6.88
C ASP A 82 1.75 5.84 6.53
N VAL A 83 1.27 5.87 5.27
CA VAL A 83 0.23 6.81 4.84
C VAL A 83 -1.09 6.53 5.55
N VAL A 84 -1.49 5.26 5.69
CA VAL A 84 -2.71 4.86 6.40
C VAL A 84 -2.66 5.30 7.87
N LYS A 85 -1.53 5.09 8.55
CA LYS A 85 -1.34 5.54 9.94
C LYS A 85 -1.41 7.06 10.06
N SER A 86 -0.70 7.78 9.20
CA SER A 86 -0.68 9.24 9.19
C SER A 86 -2.07 9.83 8.93
N LEU A 87 -2.80 9.28 7.96
CA LEU A 87 -4.16 9.72 7.65
C LEU A 87 -5.13 9.42 8.78
N SER A 88 -5.04 8.23 9.39
CA SER A 88 -5.87 7.86 10.55
C SER A 88 -5.67 8.84 11.70
N ALA A 89 -4.42 9.18 12.03
CA ALA A 89 -4.11 10.16 13.07
C ALA A 89 -4.68 11.56 12.76
N ARG A 90 -4.64 11.99 11.49
CA ARG A 90 -5.24 13.28 11.06
C ARG A 90 -6.76 13.26 11.13
N ILE A 91 -7.39 12.13 10.84
CA ILE A 91 -8.84 11.94 10.99
C ILE A 91 -9.22 12.02 12.46
N ASP A 92 -8.52 11.32 13.34
CA ASP A 92 -8.77 11.35 14.78
C ASP A 92 -8.65 12.77 15.36
N GLU A 93 -7.62 13.51 14.96
CA GLU A 93 -7.46 14.91 15.37
C GLU A 93 -8.57 15.82 14.84
N THR A 94 -9.00 15.60 13.59
CA THR A 94 -10.11 16.34 13.00
C THR A 94 -11.42 16.04 13.73
N ASN A 95 -11.67 14.78 14.08
CA ASN A 95 -12.84 14.36 14.86
C ASN A 95 -12.85 15.03 16.24
N LYS A 96 -11.71 15.09 16.95
CA LYS A 96 -11.62 15.82 18.23
C LYS A 96 -11.97 17.30 18.08
N ARG A 97 -11.49 17.95 17.02
CA ARG A 97 -11.83 19.35 16.74
C ARG A 97 -13.31 19.53 16.43
N ILE A 98 -13.92 18.58 15.73
CA ILE A 98 -15.38 18.59 15.48
C ILE A 98 -16.15 18.44 16.79
N ASP A 99 -15.74 17.50 17.66
CA ASP A 99 -16.39 17.30 18.96
C ASP A 99 -16.29 18.54 19.86
N ASP A 100 -15.13 19.22 19.87
CA ASP A 100 -14.96 20.48 20.60
C ASP A 100 -15.85 21.59 20.04
N LEU A 101 -15.91 21.73 18.70
CA LEU A 101 -16.80 22.69 18.05
C LEU A 101 -18.27 22.39 18.34
N ALA A 102 -18.68 21.11 18.34
CA ALA A 102 -20.04 20.71 18.70
C ALA A 102 -20.40 21.16 20.12
N LYS A 103 -19.52 20.91 21.10
CA LYS A 103 -19.72 21.38 22.49
C LYS A 103 -19.84 22.90 22.59
N ARG A 104 -19.01 23.63 21.84
CA ARG A 104 -19.07 25.10 21.81
C ARG A 104 -20.37 25.60 21.18
N ILE A 105 -20.87 24.93 20.14
CA ILE A 105 -22.16 25.22 19.53
C ILE A 105 -23.29 24.98 20.54
N ASP A 106 -23.29 23.85 21.24
CA ASP A 106 -24.30 23.53 22.26
C ASP A 106 -24.32 24.58 23.39
N ALA A 107 -23.15 25.02 23.83
CA ALA A 107 -23.03 26.10 24.82
C ALA A 107 -23.60 27.43 24.30
N VAL A 108 -23.27 27.80 23.06
CA VAL A 108 -23.82 29.01 22.42
C VAL A 108 -25.34 28.91 22.27
N GLN A 109 -25.87 27.76 21.84
CA GLN A 109 -27.31 27.52 21.75
C GLN A 109 -28.00 27.68 23.10
N THR A 110 -27.40 27.17 24.18
CA THR A 110 -27.92 27.30 25.54
C THR A 110 -28.01 28.76 25.96
N THR A 111 -26.93 29.53 25.80
CA THR A 111 -26.91 30.97 26.15
C THR A 111 -27.90 31.78 25.31
N LEU A 112 -28.09 31.43 24.03
CA LEU A 112 -29.08 32.08 23.17
C LEU A 112 -30.51 31.85 23.68
N LEU A 113 -30.84 30.62 24.09
CA LEU A 113 -32.16 30.31 24.67
C LEU A 113 -32.41 31.07 25.97
N GLU A 114 -31.38 31.22 26.82
CA GLU A 114 -31.48 32.01 28.06
C GLU A 114 -31.75 33.49 27.76
N ILE A 115 -31.01 34.08 26.81
CA ILE A 115 -31.25 35.47 26.38
C ILE A 115 -32.66 35.65 25.81
N GLN A 116 -33.14 34.71 24.97
CA GLN A 116 -34.49 34.76 24.43
C GLN A 116 -35.56 34.74 25.53
N LYS A 117 -35.39 33.93 26.59
CA LYS A 117 -36.30 33.91 27.74
C LYS A 117 -36.31 35.25 28.49
N LEU A 118 -35.13 35.81 28.79
CA LEU A 118 -35.01 37.11 29.47
C LEU A 118 -35.67 38.24 28.66
N LEU A 119 -35.51 38.24 27.34
CA LEU A 119 -36.16 39.23 26.47
C LEU A 119 -37.69 39.10 26.50
N LEU A 120 -38.24 37.88 26.49
CA LEU A 120 -39.68 37.66 26.61
C LEU A 120 -40.23 38.15 27.96
N GLU A 121 -39.51 37.90 29.04
CA GLU A 121 -39.87 38.41 30.37
C GLU A 121 -39.84 39.94 30.42
N LEU A 122 -38.79 40.56 29.89
CA LEU A 122 -38.68 42.03 29.82
C LEU A 122 -39.84 42.65 29.02
N VAL A 123 -40.17 42.09 27.85
CA VAL A 123 -41.29 42.55 27.02
C VAL A 123 -42.61 42.46 27.79
N ARG A 124 -42.83 41.38 28.56
CA ARG A 124 -44.02 41.20 29.41
C ARG A 124 -44.11 42.26 30.51
N HIS A 125 -42.99 42.56 31.18
CA HIS A 125 -42.95 43.59 32.23
C HIS A 125 -43.27 44.98 31.69
N ILE A 126 -42.71 45.35 30.54
CA ILE A 126 -42.97 46.65 29.90
C ILE A 126 -44.45 46.78 29.50
N GLY A 127 -45.04 45.72 28.93
CA GLY A 127 -46.46 45.71 28.59
C GLY A 127 -47.36 45.93 29.81
N SER A 128 -47.06 45.24 30.92
CA SER A 128 -47.81 45.37 32.18
C SER A 128 -47.67 46.77 32.81
N ALA A 129 -46.47 47.36 32.77
CA ALA A 129 -46.23 48.71 33.30
C ALA A 129 -46.99 49.79 32.53
N LYS A 130 -47.09 49.66 31.20
CA LYS A 130 -47.82 50.61 30.35
C LYS A 130 -49.33 50.57 30.60
N SER A 131 -49.89 49.39 30.86
CA SER A 131 -51.31 49.26 31.21
C SER A 131 -51.65 49.87 32.57
N ALA A 132 -50.71 49.84 33.54
CA ALA A 132 -50.90 50.44 34.86
C ALA A 132 -50.79 51.98 34.84
N SER A 133 -50.10 52.58 33.87
CA SER A 133 -49.97 54.04 33.77
C SER A 133 -51.11 54.74 33.00
N GLN A 134 -52.07 53.97 32.47
CA GLN A 134 -53.21 54.47 31.69
C GLN A 134 -54.54 54.44 32.46
N LEU A 135 -54.52 54.00 33.72
CA LEU A 135 -55.61 54.10 34.70
C LEU A 135 -55.31 55.26 35.67
#